data_AF-A0A660S9R8-F1
#
_entry.id   AF-A0A660S9R8-F1
#
_cell.length_a   1.000
_cell.length_b   1.000
_cell.length_c   1.000
_cell.angle_alpha   90.00
_cell.angle_beta   90.00
_cell.angle_gamma   90.00
#
_symmetry.space_group_name_H-M   'P 1'
#
loop_
_entity.id
_entity.type
_entity.pdbx_description
1 polymer ?
#
loop_
_entity_poly.entity_id
_entity_poly.type
_entity_poly.pdbx_seq_one_letter_code
_entity_poly.pdbx_strand_id
1 'polypeptide(L)'
;MKKPQAALIIGVLLAKANWPEIESILTGKFGKIALKTEPIDFIFTNYYNDEMGDDIKRFWIAFEKKIFEDELADIKNYTIFLETKYGRSGKRTINLDPGYLNLSRLILASTKDFSHRIYLKDGIYGEVTLIYKNKGFTSLPWTYPDYKIPLLQEFLKKIRKSILL
;
A
#
# COMPACT_ATOMS: atom_id res chain seq x y z
N MET A 1 18.31 -5.03 20.89
CA MET A 1 18.30 -5.42 19.46
C MET A 1 17.77 -4.25 18.63
N LYS A 2 18.32 -3.97 17.45
CA LYS A 2 17.87 -2.87 16.57
C LYS A 2 16.58 -3.28 15.85
N LYS A 3 15.53 -2.45 15.91
CA LYS A 3 14.29 -2.70 15.18
C LYS A 3 14.54 -2.63 13.66
N PRO A 4 14.06 -3.60 12.87
CA PRO A 4 14.24 -3.58 11.42
C PRO A 4 13.46 -2.41 10.82
N GLN A 5 14.06 -1.74 9.83
CA GLN A 5 13.47 -0.61 9.12
C GLN A 5 13.20 -0.97 7.66
N ALA A 6 12.13 -0.41 7.10
CA ALA A 6 11.68 -0.64 5.74
C ALA A 6 11.11 0.64 5.11
N ALA A 7 11.01 0.66 3.78
CA ALA A 7 10.36 1.75 3.06
C ALA A 7 8.83 1.57 3.11
N LEU A 8 8.11 2.58 3.58
CA LEU A 8 6.64 2.60 3.54
C LEU A 8 6.16 2.80 2.11
N ILE A 9 5.22 1.95 1.69
CA ILE A 9 4.52 2.03 0.42
C ILE A 9 3.02 2.02 0.70
N ILE A 10 2.24 2.83 -0.02
CA ILE A 10 0.78 2.79 0.04
C ILE A 10 0.25 2.64 -1.39
N GLY A 11 -0.51 1.57 -1.62
CA GLY A 11 -1.36 1.44 -2.80
C GLY A 11 -2.62 2.27 -2.61
N VAL A 12 -2.98 3.08 -3.59
CA VAL A 12 -4.12 3.99 -3.52
C VAL A 12 -5.12 3.62 -4.60
N LEU A 13 -6.36 3.37 -4.21
CA LEU A 13 -7.51 3.41 -5.10
C LEU A 13 -8.27 4.70 -4.83
N LEU A 14 -8.44 5.53 -5.84
CA LEU A 14 -9.06 6.84 -5.74
C LEU A 14 -10.25 6.93 -6.69
N ALA A 15 -11.44 7.25 -6.18
CA ALA A 15 -12.61 7.50 -7.00
C ALA A 15 -13.04 8.97 -6.91
N LYS A 16 -13.65 9.36 -5.80
CA LYS A 16 -14.30 10.69 -5.63
C LYS A 16 -13.61 11.58 -4.59
N ALA A 17 -12.51 11.13 -4.01
CA ALA A 17 -11.82 11.84 -2.94
C ALA A 17 -10.89 12.94 -3.47
N ASN A 18 -10.66 13.97 -2.65
CA ASN A 18 -9.70 15.03 -2.96
C ASN A 18 -8.27 14.57 -2.65
N TRP A 19 -7.58 14.04 -3.65
CA TRP A 19 -6.22 13.50 -3.47
C TRP A 19 -5.23 14.52 -2.86
N PRO A 20 -5.10 15.77 -3.35
CA PRO A 20 -4.20 16.76 -2.75
C PRO A 20 -4.35 16.95 -1.23
N GLU A 21 -5.58 16.93 -0.72
CA GLU A 21 -5.83 17.05 0.72
C GLU A 21 -5.32 15.82 1.48
N ILE A 22 -5.61 14.62 0.96
CA ILE A 22 -5.17 13.36 1.57
C ILE A 22 -3.65 13.21 1.48
N GLU A 23 -3.05 13.61 0.37
CA GLU A 23 -1.60 13.67 0.18
C GLU A 23 -0.92 14.58 1.20
N SER A 24 -1.50 15.75 1.47
CA SER A 24 -1.01 16.67 2.52
C SER A 24 -1.03 16.01 3.91
N ILE A 25 -2.11 15.29 4.24
CA ILE A 25 -2.24 14.58 5.52
C ILE A 25 -1.24 13.42 5.63
N LEU A 26 -1.11 12.62 4.57
CA LEU A 26 -0.16 11.51 4.52
C LEU A 26 1.28 12.01 4.63
N THR A 27 1.61 13.10 3.93
CA THR A 27 2.96 13.69 3.99
C THR A 27 3.27 14.33 5.33
N GLY A 28 2.28 14.97 5.97
CA GLY A 28 2.41 15.47 7.34
C GLY A 28 2.70 14.36 8.37
N LYS A 29 2.14 13.15 8.18
CA LYS A 29 2.33 12.03 9.12
C LYS A 29 3.54 11.16 8.82
N PHE A 30 3.75 10.83 7.55
CA PHE A 30 4.75 9.85 7.12
C PHE A 30 5.99 10.48 6.48
N GLY A 31 6.03 11.81 6.36
CA GLY A 31 7.12 12.54 5.70
C GLY A 31 6.87 12.71 4.20
N LYS A 32 7.85 13.29 3.51
CA LYS A 32 7.72 13.59 2.08
C LYS A 32 7.56 12.31 1.24
N ILE A 33 6.72 12.37 0.20
CA ILE A 33 6.64 11.31 -0.81
C ILE A 33 7.90 11.35 -1.67
N ALA A 34 8.65 10.25 -1.67
CA ALA A 34 9.86 10.07 -2.47
C ALA A 34 9.54 9.72 -3.93
N LEU A 35 8.49 8.90 -4.12
CA LEU A 35 8.11 8.38 -5.42
C LEU A 35 6.60 8.16 -5.48
N LYS A 36 6.00 8.51 -6.62
CA LYS A 36 4.61 8.29 -6.97
C LYS A 36 4.54 7.76 -8.40
N THR A 37 3.71 6.77 -8.67
CA THR A 37 3.44 6.33 -10.04
C THR A 37 2.43 7.23 -10.73
N GLU A 38 2.43 7.22 -12.07
CA GLU A 38 1.27 7.73 -12.81
C GLU A 38 0.01 6.94 -12.42
N PRO A 39 -1.16 7.59 -12.30
CA PRO A 39 -2.44 6.92 -12.13
C PRO A 39 -2.81 6.08 -13.36
N ILE A 40 -3.39 4.91 -13.12
CA ILE A 40 -3.98 4.05 -14.14
C ILE A 40 -5.43 3.73 -13.79
N ASP A 41 -6.24 3.32 -14.77
CA ASP A 41 -7.59 2.82 -14.51
C ASP A 41 -7.53 1.47 -13.78
N PHE A 42 -8.35 1.32 -12.73
CA PHE A 42 -8.42 0.09 -11.96
C PHE A 42 -9.42 -0.88 -12.59
N ILE A 43 -8.93 -1.71 -13.50
CA ILE A 43 -9.74 -2.67 -14.28
C ILE A 43 -9.61 -4.13 -13.80
N PHE A 44 -8.99 -4.36 -12.65
CA PHE A 44 -8.60 -5.71 -12.19
C PHE A 44 -9.73 -6.49 -11.50
N THR A 45 -10.74 -5.78 -10.97
CA THR A 45 -11.93 -6.37 -10.34
C THR A 45 -13.01 -5.30 -10.18
N ASN A 46 -14.27 -5.71 -10.20
CA ASN A 46 -15.43 -4.84 -9.94
C ASN A 46 -15.81 -4.80 -8.44
N TYR A 47 -15.03 -5.44 -7.56
CA TYR A 47 -15.32 -5.57 -6.12
C TYR A 47 -15.60 -4.22 -5.42
N TYR A 48 -15.00 -3.13 -5.90
CA TYR A 48 -15.14 -1.81 -5.28
C TYR A 48 -16.27 -0.96 -5.89
N ASN A 49 -16.88 -1.39 -7.00
CA ASN A 49 -17.77 -0.52 -7.79
C ASN A 49 -19.03 -0.13 -7.01
N ASP A 50 -19.65 -1.06 -6.29
CA ASP A 50 -20.85 -0.78 -5.48
C ASP A 50 -20.61 0.30 -4.42
N GLU A 51 -19.38 0.38 -3.92
CA GLU A 51 -18.97 1.31 -2.87
C GLU A 51 -18.38 2.61 -3.44
N MET A 52 -17.40 2.51 -4.32
CA MET A 52 -16.59 3.64 -4.79
C MET A 52 -17.08 4.23 -6.13
N GLY A 53 -17.87 3.48 -6.91
CA GLY A 53 -18.24 3.78 -8.29
C GLY A 53 -17.27 3.15 -9.31
N ASP A 54 -17.50 3.44 -10.60
CA ASP A 54 -16.84 2.72 -11.70
C ASP A 54 -15.54 3.38 -12.22
N ASP A 55 -15.30 4.66 -11.91
CA ASP A 55 -14.08 5.39 -12.32
C ASP A 55 -13.07 5.43 -11.17
N ILE A 56 -12.45 4.29 -10.91
CA ILE A 56 -11.42 4.14 -9.87
C ILE A 56 -10.04 4.23 -10.53
N LYS A 57 -9.22 5.16 -10.04
CA LYS A 57 -7.80 5.24 -10.38
C LYS A 57 -6.95 4.49 -9.38
N ARG A 58 -5.93 3.77 -9.85
CA ARG A 58 -4.91 3.10 -9.04
C ARG A 58 -3.55 3.77 -9.25
N PHE A 59 -2.85 4.05 -8.15
CA PHE A 59 -1.44 4.43 -8.16
C PHE A 59 -0.78 4.02 -6.84
N TRP A 60 0.54 4.10 -6.78
CA TRP A 60 1.32 3.78 -5.59
C TRP A 60 2.20 4.95 -5.21
N ILE A 61 2.36 5.14 -3.91
CA ILE A 61 3.27 6.14 -3.33
C ILE A 61 4.23 5.49 -2.33
N ALA A 62 5.42 6.05 -2.22
CA ALA A 62 6.41 5.66 -1.23
C ALA A 62 7.03 6.90 -0.59
N PHE A 63 7.43 6.77 0.67
CA PHE A 63 7.88 7.89 1.50
C PHE A 63 9.40 7.89 1.69
N GLU A 64 9.99 9.08 1.84
CA GLU A 64 11.44 9.24 2.11
C GLU A 64 11.80 8.68 3.49
N LYS A 65 10.93 8.87 4.49
CA LYS A 65 11.12 8.38 5.85
C LYS A 65 10.90 6.86 5.90
N LYS A 66 11.92 6.14 6.41
CA LYS A 66 11.79 4.71 6.73
C LYS A 66 10.92 4.54 7.98
N ILE A 67 10.10 3.49 7.98
CA ILE A 67 9.35 3.03 9.16
C ILE A 67 10.06 1.84 9.79
N PHE A 68 9.76 1.53 11.05
CA PHE A 68 10.02 0.22 11.63
C PHE A 68 8.94 -0.77 11.19
N GLU A 69 9.33 -2.03 10.96
CA GLU A 69 8.38 -3.05 10.43
C GLU A 69 7.19 -3.31 11.38
N ASP A 70 7.36 -3.10 12.70
CA ASP A 70 6.30 -3.26 13.71
C ASP A 70 5.27 -2.12 13.73
N GLU A 71 5.52 -1.01 13.03
CA GLU A 71 4.57 0.10 12.89
C GLU A 71 3.47 -0.20 11.86
N LEU A 72 3.60 -1.26 11.04
CA LEU A 72 2.69 -1.51 9.92
C LEU A 72 1.22 -1.62 10.34
N ALA A 73 0.94 -2.26 11.48
CA ALA A 73 -0.43 -2.39 11.99
C ALA A 73 -1.03 -1.03 12.38
N ASP A 74 -0.25 -0.17 13.05
CA ASP A 74 -0.70 1.18 13.44
C ASP A 74 -0.95 2.05 12.20
N ILE A 75 -0.09 1.91 11.19
CA ILE A 75 -0.26 2.59 9.91
C ILE A 75 -1.55 2.13 9.23
N LYS A 76 -1.87 0.83 9.21
CA LYS A 76 -3.12 0.34 8.63
C LYS A 76 -4.35 0.86 9.37
N ASN A 77 -4.34 0.87 10.70
CA ASN A 77 -5.42 1.46 11.48
C ASN A 77 -5.60 2.96 11.18
N TYR A 78 -4.49 3.69 11.01
CA TYR A 78 -4.56 5.09 10.60
C TYR A 78 -5.12 5.29 9.19
N THR A 79 -4.75 4.45 8.21
CA THR A 79 -5.30 4.58 6.86
C THR A 79 -6.78 4.22 6.81
N ILE A 80 -7.24 3.23 7.59
CA ILE A 80 -8.67 2.90 7.75
C ILE A 80 -9.45 4.10 8.33
N PHE A 81 -8.89 4.77 9.32
CA PHE A 81 -9.48 6.00 9.86
C PHE A 81 -9.62 7.07 8.78
N LEU A 82 -8.60 7.28 7.93
CA LEU A 82 -8.69 8.23 6.81
C LEU A 82 -9.74 7.81 5.78
N GLU A 83 -9.77 6.54 5.38
CA GLU A 83 -10.79 6.01 4.46
C GLU A 83 -12.21 6.27 4.98
N THR A 84 -12.42 6.07 6.27
CA THR A 84 -13.70 6.34 6.94
C THR A 84 -14.03 7.83 6.98
N LYS A 85 -13.05 8.67 7.37
CA LYS A 85 -13.21 10.12 7.46
C LYS A 85 -13.56 10.76 6.11
N TYR A 86 -12.99 10.26 5.02
CA TYR A 86 -13.18 10.79 3.67
C TYR A 86 -14.28 10.07 2.88
N GLY A 87 -14.90 9.04 3.46
CA GLY A 87 -16.08 8.40 2.92
C GLY A 87 -17.26 9.37 2.82
N ARG A 88 -18.20 9.07 1.92
CA ARG A 88 -19.43 9.84 1.73
C ARG A 88 -20.64 8.92 1.81
N SER A 89 -21.64 9.30 2.61
CA SER A 89 -22.88 8.52 2.79
C SER A 89 -22.63 7.05 3.16
N GLY A 90 -21.64 6.79 4.02
CA GLY A 90 -21.26 5.44 4.45
C GLY A 90 -20.47 4.62 3.43
N LYS A 91 -20.09 5.18 2.29
CA LYS A 91 -19.28 4.52 1.25
C LYS A 91 -17.89 5.14 1.14
N ARG A 92 -16.85 4.31 0.96
CA ARG A 92 -15.48 4.79 0.70
C ARG A 92 -15.40 5.57 -0.61
N THR A 93 -14.57 6.61 -0.60
CA THR A 93 -14.18 7.37 -1.80
C THR A 93 -12.71 7.16 -2.17
N ILE A 94 -11.96 6.52 -1.26
CA ILE A 94 -10.56 6.15 -1.36
C ILE A 94 -10.34 4.83 -0.61
N ASN A 95 -9.42 4.01 -1.08
CA ASN A 95 -8.88 2.86 -0.34
C ASN A 95 -7.34 2.99 -0.31
N LEU A 96 -6.76 2.81 0.87
CA LEU A 96 -5.35 2.96 1.17
C LEU A 96 -4.81 1.62 1.70
N ASP A 97 -3.94 1.00 0.91
CA ASP A 97 -3.31 -0.28 1.18
C ASP A 97 -1.86 -0.07 1.62
N PRO A 98 -1.59 0.20 2.92
CA PRO A 98 -0.24 0.33 3.40
C PRO A 98 0.49 -1.02 3.42
N GLY A 99 1.77 -0.94 3.14
CA GLY A 99 2.71 -2.01 3.21
C GLY A 99 4.12 -1.48 3.35
N TYR A 100 5.08 -2.39 3.46
CA TYR A 100 6.48 -1.99 3.43
C TYR A 100 7.29 -2.86 2.50
N LEU A 101 8.32 -2.24 1.93
CA LEU A 101 9.34 -2.91 1.15
C LEU A 101 10.64 -2.94 1.96
N ASN A 102 11.15 -4.15 2.17
CA ASN A 102 12.54 -4.35 2.59
C ASN A 102 13.35 -4.98 1.45
N LEU A 103 14.61 -5.36 1.70
CA LEU A 103 15.49 -5.89 0.65
C LEU A 103 15.02 -7.21 0.04
N SER A 104 14.13 -7.94 0.72
CA SER A 104 13.74 -9.30 0.38
C SER A 104 12.29 -9.44 -0.06
N ARG A 105 11.40 -8.55 0.37
CA ARG A 105 9.95 -8.73 0.19
C ARG A 105 9.16 -7.44 0.31
N LEU A 106 8.01 -7.44 -0.35
CA LEU A 106 6.91 -6.51 -0.10
C LEU A 106 5.90 -7.19 0.82
N ILE A 107 5.55 -6.52 1.91
CA ILE A 107 4.47 -6.94 2.82
C ILE A 107 3.34 -5.93 2.75
N LEU A 108 2.09 -6.39 2.68
CA LEU A 108 0.88 -5.56 2.79
C LEU A 108 0.13 -5.86 4.09
N ALA A 109 -0.57 -4.85 4.61
CA ALA A 109 -1.44 -4.98 5.76
C ALA A 109 -2.89 -5.24 5.35
N SER A 110 -3.57 -6.14 6.07
CA SER A 110 -4.96 -6.54 5.85
C SER A 110 -5.72 -6.63 7.17
N THR A 111 -7.01 -6.29 7.15
CA THR A 111 -7.96 -6.56 8.25
C THR A 111 -8.60 -7.95 8.13
N LYS A 112 -8.46 -8.59 6.98
CA LYS A 112 -9.04 -9.90 6.69
C LYS A 112 -8.02 -10.97 7.01
N ASP A 113 -8.34 -11.88 7.92
CA ASP A 113 -7.56 -13.09 8.15
C ASP A 113 -7.64 -14.04 6.93
N PHE A 114 -6.56 -14.79 6.66
CA PHE A 114 -6.53 -15.85 5.66
C PHE A 114 -5.32 -16.77 5.87
N SER A 115 -5.30 -17.94 5.22
CA SER A 115 -4.31 -19.01 5.46
C SER A 115 -2.83 -18.60 5.35
N HIS A 116 -2.49 -17.59 4.55
CA HIS A 116 -1.12 -17.09 4.38
C HIS A 116 -0.81 -15.81 5.15
N ARG A 117 -1.77 -15.29 5.92
CA ARG A 117 -1.66 -14.01 6.63
C ARG A 117 -1.23 -14.25 8.08
N ILE A 118 -0.30 -13.43 8.55
CA ILE A 118 0.25 -13.53 9.90
C ILE A 118 -0.31 -12.38 10.73
N TYR A 119 -0.90 -12.71 11.88
CA TYR A 119 -1.37 -11.69 12.82
C TYR A 119 -0.22 -10.81 13.30
N LEU A 120 -0.42 -9.49 13.25
CA LEU A 120 0.55 -8.51 13.76
C LEU A 120 0.12 -8.02 15.14
N LYS A 121 -1.01 -7.28 15.19
CA LYS A 121 -1.71 -6.78 16.38
C LYS A 121 -3.01 -6.09 15.97
N ASP A 122 -3.90 -5.84 16.94
CA ASP A 122 -5.09 -4.98 16.77
C ASP A 122 -6.00 -5.34 15.59
N GLY A 123 -6.13 -6.64 15.31
CA GLY A 123 -6.93 -7.16 14.19
C GLY A 123 -6.28 -6.97 12.81
N ILE A 124 -5.03 -6.52 12.75
CA ILE A 124 -4.27 -6.36 11.51
C ILE A 124 -3.33 -7.53 11.31
N TYR A 125 -3.30 -7.99 10.07
CA TYR A 125 -2.46 -9.08 9.59
C TYR A 125 -1.51 -8.56 8.51
N GLY A 126 -0.31 -9.14 8.44
CA GLY A 126 0.66 -8.91 7.40
C GLY A 126 0.69 -10.08 6.42
N GLU A 127 0.86 -9.79 5.13
CA GLU A 127 1.04 -10.80 4.10
C GLU A 127 2.24 -10.49 3.23
N VAL A 128 3.08 -11.49 2.96
CA VAL A 128 4.12 -11.37 1.93
C VAL A 128 3.42 -11.37 0.58
N THR A 129 3.43 -10.23 -0.11
CA THR A 129 2.74 -10.08 -1.41
C THR A 129 3.68 -10.33 -2.58
N LEU A 130 4.96 -9.97 -2.45
CA LEU A 130 6.00 -10.22 -3.46
C LEU A 130 7.32 -10.56 -2.78
N ILE A 131 8.11 -11.43 -3.40
CA ILE A 131 9.47 -11.78 -2.95
C ILE A 131 10.48 -11.29 -3.98
N TYR A 132 11.55 -10.62 -3.55
CA TYR A 132 12.65 -10.25 -4.43
C TYR A 132 13.63 -11.42 -4.59
N LYS A 133 13.73 -11.97 -5.79
CA LYS A 133 14.63 -13.09 -6.14
C LYS A 133 15.11 -12.92 -7.58
N ASN A 134 16.34 -13.36 -7.87
CA ASN A 134 16.91 -13.35 -9.23
C ASN A 134 16.79 -11.98 -9.93
N LYS A 135 17.08 -10.90 -9.19
CA LYS A 135 17.02 -9.49 -9.66
C LYS A 135 15.62 -8.96 -10.01
N GLY A 136 14.54 -9.66 -9.66
CA GLY A 136 13.16 -9.21 -9.87
C GLY A 136 12.24 -9.51 -8.68
N PHE A 137 11.01 -8.99 -8.70
CA PHE A 137 9.99 -9.44 -7.76
C PHE A 137 9.17 -10.57 -8.36
N THR A 138 9.06 -11.66 -7.61
CA THR A 138 8.29 -12.84 -7.94
C THR A 138 6.96 -12.80 -7.18
N SER A 139 5.87 -13.02 -7.91
CA SER A 139 4.54 -13.17 -7.33
C SER A 139 4.36 -14.52 -6.65
N LEU A 140 3.54 -14.52 -5.61
CA LEU A 140 3.03 -15.68 -4.90
C LEU A 140 1.61 -16.01 -5.39
N PRO A 141 1.06 -17.20 -5.08
CA PRO A 141 -0.27 -17.62 -5.55
C PRO A 141 -1.39 -16.62 -5.21
N TRP A 142 -1.26 -15.91 -4.09
CA TRP A 142 -2.23 -14.91 -3.61
C TRP A 142 -1.91 -13.46 -3.99
N THR A 143 -0.81 -13.19 -4.72
CA THR A 143 -0.49 -11.81 -5.14
C THR A 143 -1.62 -11.21 -5.97
N TYR A 144 -2.08 -10.03 -5.59
CA TYR A 144 -3.11 -9.29 -6.30
C TYR A 144 -2.70 -8.97 -7.76
N PRO A 145 -3.64 -9.00 -8.72
CA PRO A 145 -3.32 -8.77 -10.14
C PRO A 145 -2.65 -7.42 -10.42
N ASP A 146 -3.09 -6.35 -9.76
CA ASP A 146 -2.51 -5.01 -9.90
C ASP A 146 -1.07 -4.94 -9.37
N TYR A 147 -0.65 -5.88 -8.51
CA TYR A 147 0.73 -5.98 -8.04
C TYR A 147 1.68 -6.74 -8.99
N LYS A 148 1.15 -7.32 -10.06
CA LYS A 148 1.92 -8.08 -11.06
C LYS A 148 2.32 -7.23 -12.26
N ILE A 149 1.76 -6.02 -12.40
CA ILE A 149 1.95 -5.20 -13.60
C ILE A 149 3.36 -4.60 -13.68
N PRO A 150 3.91 -4.38 -14.89
CA PRO A 150 5.25 -3.79 -15.07
C PRO A 150 5.45 -2.44 -14.36
N LEU A 151 4.41 -1.59 -14.35
CA LEU A 151 4.45 -0.29 -13.69
C LEU A 151 4.84 -0.41 -12.20
N LEU A 152 4.19 -1.31 -11.47
CA LEU A 152 4.51 -1.52 -10.06
C LEU A 152 5.90 -2.16 -9.89
N GLN A 153 6.25 -3.12 -10.75
CA GLN A 153 7.55 -3.78 -10.68
C GLN A 153 8.72 -2.78 -10.78
N GLU A 154 8.64 -1.83 -11.72
CA GLU A 154 9.65 -0.78 -11.87
C GLU A 154 9.64 0.22 -10.71
N PHE A 155 8.46 0.57 -10.19
CA PHE A 155 8.32 1.39 -8.99
C PHE A 155 9.01 0.75 -7.77
N LEU A 156 8.76 -0.53 -7.50
CA LEU A 156 9.37 -1.26 -6.39
C LEU A 156 10.89 -1.41 -6.55
N LYS A 157 11.40 -1.61 -7.77
CA LYS A 157 12.86 -1.66 -8.03
C LYS A 157 13.54 -0.34 -7.67
N LYS A 158 12.93 0.81 -8.02
CA LYS A 158 13.46 2.14 -7.68
C LYS A 158 13.56 2.34 -6.16
N ILE A 159 12.51 1.97 -5.43
CA ILE A 159 12.49 2.08 -3.96
C ILE A 159 13.51 1.11 -3.34
N ARG A 160 13.58 -0.14 -3.81
CA ARG A 160 14.56 -1.10 -3.29
C ARG A 160 15.99 -0.58 -3.43
N LYS A 161 16.30 0.09 -4.55
CA LYS A 161 17.62 0.72 -4.77
C LYS A 161 17.91 1.80 -3.72
N SER A 162 16.93 2.60 -3.31
CA SER A 162 17.13 3.61 -2.27
C SER A 162 17.30 3.05 -0.85
N ILE A 163 16.89 1.79 -0.60
CA ILE A 163 17.12 1.13 0.69
C ILE A 163 18.60 0.68 0.84
N LEU A 164 19.28 0.40 -0.27
CA LEU A 164 20.68 -0.05 -0.31
C LEU A 164 21.71 1.09 -0.16
N LEU A 165 21.26 2.34 -0.31
CA LEU A 165 22.07 3.56 -0.15
C LEU A 165 21.96 4.04 1.31
#